data_AF-A0A1A8KSF3-F1
#
_entry.id   AF-A0A1A8KSF3-F1
#
_cell.length_a   1.000
_cell.length_b   1.000
_cell.length_c   1.000
_cell.angle_alpha   90.00
_cell.angle_beta   90.00
_cell.angle_gamma   90.00
#
_symmetry.space_group_name_H-M   'P 1'
#
loop_
_entity.id
_entity.type
_entity.pdbx_description
1 polymer ?
#
loop_
_entity_poly.entity_id
_entity_poly.type
_entity_poly.pdbx_seq_one_letter_code
_entity_poly.pdbx_strand_id
1 'polypeptide(L)'
;CIFCSFKSIQELLYPDEQKLEDVMTHQISRHMVACPYLLLFVYSADEKQIFATNPEEYLEGYTSIIKTPMWLGKMAEKLQEKLYKTLGEFLADFELIFTNCTTYNKNN
;
A
#
# COMPACT_ATOMS: atom_id res chain seq x y z
N CYS A 1 5.82 -23.22 14.89
CA CYS A 1 5.46 -21.81 15.20
C CYS A 1 5.04 -21.13 13.90
N ILE A 2 4.00 -20.28 13.93
CA ILE A 2 3.54 -19.50 12.75
C ILE A 2 4.71 -18.69 12.17
N PHE A 3 5.57 -18.14 13.01
CA PHE A 3 6.76 -17.42 12.58
C PHE A 3 7.77 -18.33 11.85
N CYS A 4 7.98 -19.57 12.34
CA CYS A 4 8.84 -20.53 11.65
C CYS A 4 8.23 -21.02 10.34
N SER A 5 6.92 -21.26 10.29
CA SER A 5 6.26 -21.63 9.03
C SER A 5 6.25 -20.48 8.04
N PHE A 6 6.10 -19.23 8.52
CA PHE A 6 6.21 -18.04 7.68
C PHE A 6 7.61 -17.89 7.10
N LYS A 7 8.66 -18.07 7.90
CA LYS A 7 10.04 -18.00 7.43
C LYS A 7 10.35 -19.06 6.37
N SER A 8 9.89 -20.29 6.58
CA SER A 8 10.04 -21.38 5.60
C SER A 8 9.20 -21.15 4.33
N ILE A 9 8.00 -20.57 4.45
CA ILE A 9 7.16 -20.20 3.29
C ILE A 9 7.78 -19.02 2.53
N GLN A 10 8.34 -18.05 3.23
CA GLN A 10 9.00 -16.89 2.63
C GLN A 10 10.23 -17.32 1.81
N GLU A 11 11.06 -18.23 2.33
CA GLU A 11 12.20 -18.81 1.60
C GLU A 11 11.76 -19.63 0.38
N LEU A 12 10.58 -20.28 0.43
CA LEU A 12 10.02 -21.05 -0.69
C LEU A 12 9.36 -20.15 -1.76
N LEU A 13 8.73 -19.06 -1.34
CA LEU A 13 8.02 -18.13 -2.23
C LEU A 13 8.91 -17.04 -2.84
N TYR A 14 10.01 -16.70 -2.16
CA TYR A 14 10.96 -15.65 -2.56
C TYR A 14 12.40 -16.17 -2.43
N PRO A 15 12.81 -17.12 -3.29
CA PRO A 15 14.12 -17.78 -3.20
C PRO A 15 15.31 -16.89 -3.61
N ASP A 16 15.07 -15.77 -4.31
CA ASP A 16 16.12 -14.83 -4.72
C ASP A 16 16.07 -13.54 -3.89
N GLU A 17 17.20 -13.15 -3.26
CA GLU A 17 17.42 -11.79 -2.78
C GLU A 17 17.56 -10.83 -3.98
N GLN A 18 16.42 -10.49 -4.61
CA GLN A 18 16.38 -9.47 -5.65
C GLN A 18 16.47 -8.08 -5.03
N LYS A 19 17.22 -7.18 -5.65
CA LYS A 19 17.28 -5.78 -5.20
C LYS A 19 15.90 -5.16 -5.35
N LEU A 20 15.49 -4.38 -4.34
CA LEU A 20 14.18 -3.72 -4.33
C LEU A 20 13.92 -2.92 -5.61
N GLU A 21 14.94 -2.23 -6.11
CA GLU A 21 14.90 -1.46 -7.36
C GLU A 21 14.49 -2.33 -8.57
N ASP A 22 15.00 -3.56 -8.65
CA ASP A 22 14.67 -4.48 -9.74
C ASP A 22 13.20 -4.94 -9.63
N VAL A 23 12.75 -5.27 -8.42
CA VAL A 23 11.37 -5.74 -8.17
C VAL A 23 10.34 -4.63 -8.42
N MET A 24 10.67 -3.37 -8.19
CA MET A 24 9.79 -2.23 -8.48
C MET A 24 9.41 -2.15 -9.96
N THR A 25 10.27 -2.63 -10.87
CA THR A 25 10.00 -2.64 -12.32
C THR A 25 9.12 -3.80 -12.76
N HIS A 26 8.88 -4.78 -11.89
CA HIS A 26 8.04 -5.93 -12.23
C HIS A 26 6.63 -5.49 -12.56
N GLN A 27 6.08 -6.09 -13.62
CA GLN A 27 4.67 -5.98 -13.95
C GLN A 27 3.83 -6.45 -12.77
N ILE A 28 2.81 -5.68 -12.40
CA ILE A 28 1.99 -5.98 -11.23
C ILE A 28 1.23 -7.30 -11.38
N SER A 29 1.03 -7.77 -12.61
CA SER A 29 0.45 -9.08 -12.91
C SER A 29 1.19 -10.24 -12.22
N ARG A 30 2.48 -10.09 -11.92
CA ARG A 30 3.29 -11.07 -11.16
C ARG A 30 2.97 -11.08 -9.67
N HIS A 31 2.31 -10.04 -9.17
CA HIS A 31 2.05 -9.80 -7.74
C HIS A 31 0.54 -9.74 -7.42
N MET A 32 -0.32 -10.26 -8.30
CA MET A 32 -1.79 -10.22 -8.15
C MET A 32 -2.33 -10.95 -6.92
N VAL A 33 -1.55 -11.80 -6.27
CA VAL A 33 -1.92 -12.41 -4.97
C VAL A 33 -1.34 -11.60 -3.82
N ALA A 34 -0.08 -11.18 -3.93
CA ALA A 34 0.64 -10.47 -2.88
C ALA A 34 0.05 -9.08 -2.61
N CYS A 35 -0.28 -8.30 -3.65
CA CYS A 35 -0.77 -6.93 -3.48
C CYS A 35 -2.17 -6.88 -2.82
N PRO A 36 -3.18 -7.67 -3.25
CA PRO A 36 -4.46 -7.71 -2.53
C PRO A 36 -4.33 -8.26 -1.10
N TYR A 37 -3.44 -9.24 -0.88
CA TYR A 37 -3.20 -9.77 0.46
C TYR A 37 -2.60 -8.69 1.39
N LEU A 38 -1.62 -7.92 0.90
CA LEU A 38 -1.04 -6.81 1.66
C LEU A 38 -2.11 -5.76 1.97
N LEU A 39 -2.95 -5.38 1.00
CA LEU A 39 -4.06 -4.45 1.25
C LEU A 39 -4.99 -5.00 2.33
N LEU A 40 -5.44 -6.24 2.22
CA LEU A 40 -6.31 -6.88 3.21
C LEU A 40 -5.67 -6.92 4.61
N PHE A 41 -4.39 -7.26 4.68
CA PHE A 41 -3.64 -7.31 5.93
C PHE A 41 -3.60 -5.92 6.59
N VAL A 42 -3.24 -4.88 5.84
CA VAL A 42 -3.17 -3.52 6.35
C VAL A 42 -4.56 -2.99 6.71
N TYR A 43 -5.59 -3.30 5.92
CA TYR A 43 -6.98 -3.01 6.25
C TYR A 43 -7.40 -3.62 7.59
N SER A 44 -7.03 -4.87 7.84
CA SER A 44 -7.35 -5.54 9.11
C SER A 44 -6.58 -4.98 10.31
N ALA A 45 -5.39 -4.42 10.07
CA ALA A 45 -4.58 -3.77 11.10
C ALA A 45 -5.07 -2.35 11.41
N ASP A 46 -5.75 -1.68 10.46
CA ASP A 46 -6.34 -0.36 10.63
C ASP A 46 -7.69 -0.45 11.36
N GLU A 47 -7.67 -0.85 12.64
CA GLU A 47 -8.87 -1.05 13.47
C GLU A 47 -9.81 0.17 13.50
N LYS A 48 -9.23 1.38 13.40
CA LYS A 48 -9.95 2.65 13.45
C LYS A 48 -10.35 3.16 12.06
N GLN A 49 -9.99 2.45 10.99
CA GLN A 49 -10.27 2.82 9.60
C GLN A 49 -9.74 4.23 9.24
N ILE A 50 -8.59 4.61 9.80
CA ILE A 50 -7.95 5.92 9.58
C ILE A 50 -7.43 6.05 8.14
N PHE A 51 -6.93 4.96 7.56
CA PHE A 51 -6.34 4.92 6.22
C PHE A 51 -7.26 4.25 5.20
N ALA A 52 -8.37 3.68 5.66
CA ALA A 52 -9.31 2.92 4.85
C ALA A 52 -10.15 3.76 3.89
N THR A 53 -10.55 4.96 4.30
CA THR A 53 -11.53 5.81 3.60
C THR A 53 -10.93 7.13 3.13
N ASN A 54 -11.66 7.86 2.28
CA ASN A 54 -11.24 9.14 1.74
C ASN A 54 -11.05 10.19 2.85
N PRO A 55 -9.82 10.65 3.14
CA PRO A 55 -9.56 11.63 4.19
C PRO A 55 -10.20 12.99 3.93
N GLU A 56 -10.49 13.34 2.68
CA GLU A 56 -11.11 14.62 2.32
C GLU A 56 -12.54 14.78 2.88
N GLU A 57 -13.20 13.68 3.23
CA GLU A 57 -14.58 13.70 3.75
C GLU A 57 -14.67 14.12 5.21
N TYR A 58 -13.59 13.98 5.98
CA TYR A 58 -13.61 14.18 7.44
C TYR A 58 -12.43 15.00 7.98
N LEU A 59 -11.42 15.31 7.19
CA LEU A 59 -10.30 16.17 7.58
C LEU A 59 -10.45 17.56 6.97
N GLU A 60 -10.66 18.55 7.84
CA GLU A 60 -10.79 19.95 7.42
C GLU A 60 -9.49 20.45 6.78
N GLY A 61 -9.61 21.16 5.66
CA GLY A 61 -8.48 21.74 4.95
C GLY A 61 -7.53 20.73 4.30
N TYR A 62 -7.86 19.43 4.28
CA TYR A 62 -6.94 18.37 3.82
C TYR A 62 -6.38 18.63 2.42
N THR A 63 -7.23 18.95 1.45
CA THR A 63 -6.83 19.22 0.06
C THR A 63 -6.03 20.52 -0.11
N SER A 64 -6.08 21.42 0.87
CA SER A 64 -5.26 22.63 0.87
C SER A 64 -3.79 22.29 1.19
N ILE A 65 -3.55 21.30 2.05
CA ILE A 65 -2.22 20.85 2.48
C ILE A 65 -1.70 19.73 1.56
N ILE A 66 -2.52 18.69 1.35
CA ILE A 66 -2.16 17.47 0.63
C ILE A 66 -2.57 17.58 -0.84
N LYS A 67 -1.58 17.47 -1.74
CA LYS A 67 -1.78 17.66 -3.18
C LYS A 67 -2.17 16.39 -3.92
N THR A 68 -1.84 15.22 -3.38
CA THR A 68 -2.18 13.94 -4.00
C THR A 68 -2.76 13.01 -2.93
N PRO A 69 -4.06 13.10 -2.66
CA PRO A 69 -4.74 12.25 -1.69
C PRO A 69 -4.71 10.78 -2.10
N MET A 70 -4.41 9.91 -1.13
CA MET A 70 -4.37 8.46 -1.27
C MET A 70 -4.84 7.79 0.02
N TRP A 71 -5.55 6.67 -0.13
CA TRP A 71 -6.07 5.84 0.96
C TRP A 71 -6.20 4.39 0.45
N LEU A 72 -6.35 3.44 1.36
CA LEU A 72 -6.36 2.00 1.03
C LEU A 72 -7.51 1.64 0.07
N GLY A 73 -8.66 2.29 0.19
CA GLY A 73 -9.83 2.06 -0.68
C GLY A 73 -9.55 2.45 -2.13
N LYS A 74 -8.95 3.62 -2.34
CA LYS A 74 -8.53 4.07 -3.67
C LYS A 74 -7.46 3.18 -4.26
N MET A 75 -6.52 2.67 -3.45
CA MET A 75 -5.55 1.68 -3.92
C MET A 75 -6.22 0.39 -4.36
N ALA A 76 -7.22 -0.10 -3.61
CA ALA A 76 -7.98 -1.30 -3.97
C ALA A 76 -8.74 -1.11 -5.30
N GLU A 77 -9.40 0.04 -5.48
CA GLU A 77 -10.06 0.42 -6.73
C GLU A 77 -9.06 0.46 -7.90
N LYS A 78 -7.94 1.19 -7.75
CA LYS A 78 -6.88 1.26 -8.77
C LYS A 78 -6.33 -0.11 -9.16
N LEU A 79 -6.20 -1.01 -8.19
CA LEU A 79 -5.73 -2.39 -8.44
C LEU A 79 -6.78 -3.20 -9.21
N GLN A 80 -8.06 -3.11 -8.83
CA GLN A 80 -9.17 -3.79 -9.51
C GLN A 80 -9.35 -3.29 -10.96
N GLU A 81 -9.20 -1.99 -11.17
CA GLU A 81 -9.29 -1.34 -12.47
C GLU A 81 -8.02 -1.49 -13.32
N LYS A 82 -7.00 -2.21 -12.82
CA LYS A 82 -5.72 -2.44 -13.50
C LYS A 82 -4.98 -1.15 -13.87
N LEU A 83 -5.09 -0.13 -13.03
CA LEU A 83 -4.44 1.17 -13.22
C LEU A 83 -2.96 1.16 -12.82
N TYR A 84 -2.54 0.16 -12.04
CA TYR A 84 -1.13 -0.11 -11.81
C TYR A 84 -0.56 -1.01 -12.90
N LYS A 85 0.55 -0.59 -13.49
CA LYS A 85 1.35 -1.37 -14.46
C LYS A 85 2.47 -2.10 -13.74
N THR A 86 3.14 -1.45 -12.79
CA THR A 86 4.29 -2.03 -12.09
C THR A 86 4.05 -2.11 -10.58
N LEU A 87 4.82 -2.98 -9.90
CA LEU A 87 4.83 -3.06 -8.44
C LEU A 87 5.25 -1.72 -7.82
N GLY A 88 6.20 -1.02 -8.44
CA GLY A 88 6.68 0.28 -7.97
C GLY A 88 5.57 1.33 -7.89
N GLU A 89 4.65 1.37 -8.87
CA GLU A 89 3.51 2.30 -8.83
C GLU A 89 2.56 1.99 -7.66
N PHE A 90 2.33 0.71 -7.36
CA PHE A 90 1.53 0.29 -6.22
C PHE A 90 2.19 0.63 -4.88
N LEU A 91 3.49 0.35 -4.73
CA LEU A 91 4.24 0.67 -3.51
C LEU A 91 4.37 2.18 -3.30
N ALA A 92 4.51 2.96 -4.36
CA ALA A 92 4.55 4.42 -4.26
C ALA A 92 3.25 4.99 -3.67
N ASP A 93 2.09 4.48 -4.10
CA ASP A 93 0.80 4.87 -3.50
C ASP A 93 0.67 4.39 -2.05
N PHE A 94 1.20 3.22 -1.72
CA PHE A 94 1.23 2.72 -0.34
C PHE A 94 2.03 3.65 0.59
N GLU A 95 3.24 4.03 0.18
CA GLU A 95 4.10 4.97 0.91
C GLU A 95 3.48 6.38 0.99
N LEU A 96 2.75 6.78 -0.05
CA LEU A 96 2.10 8.08 -0.12
C LEU A 96 1.03 8.26 0.97
N ILE A 97 0.31 7.19 1.35
CA ILE A 97 -0.67 7.24 2.47
C ILE A 97 0.01 7.75 3.75
N PHE A 98 1.14 7.15 4.12
CA PHE A 98 1.87 7.50 5.35
C PHE A 98 2.60 8.84 5.24
N THR A 99 3.10 9.17 4.05
CA THR A 99 3.72 10.48 3.77
C THR A 99 2.72 11.62 3.90
N ASN A 100 1.52 11.44 3.35
CA ASN A 100 0.42 12.39 3.47
C ASN A 100 -0.02 12.54 4.92
N CYS A 101 -0.18 11.43 5.64
CA CYS A 101 -0.48 11.43 7.07
C CYS A 101 0.55 12.24 7.86
N THR A 102 1.84 11.98 7.64
CA THR A 102 2.92 12.71 8.31
C THR A 102 2.91 14.20 7.95
N THR A 103 2.63 14.55 6.70
CA THR A 103 2.62 15.95 6.21
C THR A 103 1.44 16.73 6.78
N TYR A 104 0.24 16.14 6.77
CA TYR A 104 -0.96 16.78 7.32
C TYR A 104 -0.83 16.99 8.83
N ASN A 105 -0.38 15.96 9.56
CA ASN A 105 -0.26 16.01 11.03
C ASN A 105 0.93 16.81 11.55
N LYS A 106 1.92 17.16 10.72
CA LYS A 106 3.01 18.07 11.12
C LYS A 106 2.61 19.55 11.08
N ASN A 107 1.57 19.87 10.31
CA ASN A 107 1.11 21.24 10.07
C ASN A 107 -0.13 21.61 10.90
N ASN A 108 -0.59 20.70 11.76
CA ASN A 108 -1.69 20.86 12.73
C ASN A 108 -1.16 20.59 14.13
#